data_AF-G7LTP3-F1
#
_entry.id   AF-G7LTP3-F1
#
_cell.length_a   1.000
_cell.length_b   1.000
_cell.length_c   1.000
_cell.angle_alpha   90.00
_cell.angle_beta   90.00
_cell.angle_gamma   90.00
#
_symmetry.space_group_name_H-M   'P 1'
#
loop_
_entity.id
_entity.type
_entity.pdbx_description
1 polymer ?
#
loop_
_entity_poly.entity_id
_entity_poly.type
_entity_poly.pdbx_seq_one_letter_code
_entity_poly.pdbx_strand_id
1 'polypeptide(L)'
;MMSFNILNNVRSLRAQARDTDLEVLEDLLSKFTAIVEERREEESKVQKEQAARLAKLEAIRAKLLEDGIDPAELLESVKSKPAKAKRHPRPAKYKYIDENGDEKTWTGQGRTPKAITAALESGKKLEDFSI
;
A
#
# COMPACT_ATOMS: atom_id res chain seq x y z
N MET A 1 -19.21 -11.88 13.45
CA MET A 1 -18.74 -10.68 14.18
C MET A 1 -19.92 -10.20 15.02
N MET A 2 -19.81 -10.17 16.36
CA MET A 2 -20.88 -9.63 17.20
C MET A 2 -21.08 -8.14 16.88
N SER A 3 -22.30 -7.74 16.57
CA SER A 3 -22.63 -6.39 16.12
C SER A 3 -23.12 -5.54 17.30
N PHE A 4 -22.46 -4.41 17.55
CA PHE A 4 -22.87 -3.42 18.57
C PHE A 4 -24.21 -2.74 18.25
N ASN A 5 -24.78 -2.98 17.06
CA ASN A 5 -26.06 -2.41 16.63
C ASN A 5 -27.23 -2.77 17.57
N ILE A 6 -27.16 -3.91 18.26
CA ILE A 6 -28.19 -4.33 19.22
C ILE A 6 -28.18 -3.43 20.48
N LEU A 7 -27.00 -2.94 20.89
CA LEU A 7 -26.82 -2.02 22.01
C LEU A 7 -27.25 -0.59 21.69
N ASN A 8 -27.35 -0.23 20.40
CA ASN A 8 -27.72 1.12 19.97
C ASN A 8 -29.23 1.40 20.17
N ASN A 9 -30.07 0.37 20.18
CA ASN A 9 -31.51 0.52 20.39
C ASN A 9 -31.91 0.15 21.83
N VAL A 10 -32.39 1.15 22.58
CA VAL A 10 -32.78 0.99 23.99
C VAL A 10 -33.90 -0.05 24.18
N ARG A 11 -34.77 -0.27 23.20
CA ARG A 11 -35.84 -1.29 23.32
C ARG A 11 -35.28 -2.71 23.28
N SER A 12 -34.36 -3.00 22.36
CA SER A 12 -33.70 -4.31 22.30
C SER A 12 -32.79 -4.53 23.50
N LEU A 13 -32.07 -3.48 23.92
CA LEU A 13 -31.21 -3.55 25.10
C LEU A 13 -32.00 -3.85 26.37
N ARG A 14 -33.17 -3.21 26.56
CA ARG A 14 -34.06 -3.48 27.70
C ARG A 14 -34.66 -4.88 27.66
N ALA A 15 -34.97 -5.40 26.48
CA ALA A 15 -35.48 -6.76 26.35
C ALA A 15 -34.41 -7.78 26.80
N GLN A 16 -33.17 -7.62 26.33
CA GLN A 16 -32.06 -8.49 26.72
C GLN A 16 -31.69 -8.34 28.21
N ALA A 17 -31.71 -7.12 28.74
CA ALA A 17 -31.41 -6.86 30.15
C ALA A 17 -32.43 -7.44 31.13
N ARG A 18 -33.66 -7.76 30.70
CA ARG A 18 -34.64 -8.44 31.56
C ARG A 18 -34.29 -9.90 31.82
N ASP A 19 -33.61 -10.53 30.87
CA ASP A 19 -33.23 -11.94 30.94
C ASP A 19 -31.83 -12.12 31.54
N THR A 20 -31.20 -11.04 32.02
CA THR A 20 -29.87 -11.04 32.64
C THR A 20 -29.91 -10.53 34.08
N ASP A 21 -29.09 -11.14 34.94
CA ASP A 21 -28.99 -10.73 36.33
C ASP A 21 -28.34 -9.35 36.48
N LEU A 22 -28.73 -8.64 37.53
CA LEU A 22 -28.27 -7.28 37.83
C LEU A 22 -26.74 -7.23 38.03
N GLU A 23 -26.15 -8.21 38.72
CA GLU A 23 -24.70 -8.29 38.93
C GLU A 23 -23.94 -8.38 37.60
N VAL A 24 -24.48 -9.13 36.63
CA VAL A 24 -23.89 -9.28 35.30
C VAL A 24 -23.99 -7.98 34.51
N LEU A 25 -25.12 -7.27 34.63
CA LEU A 25 -25.30 -5.95 34.00
C LEU A 25 -24.32 -4.91 34.55
N GLU A 26 -24.05 -4.92 35.85
CA GLU A 26 -23.08 -4.03 36.49
C GLU A 26 -21.64 -4.35 36.06
N ASP A 27 -21.26 -5.63 35.98
CA ASP A 27 -19.95 -6.04 35.47
C ASP A 27 -19.76 -5.66 34.00
N LEU A 28 -20.79 -5.83 33.16
CA LEU A 28 -20.79 -5.38 31.77
C LEU A 28 -20.64 -3.86 31.66
N LEU A 29 -21.35 -3.09 32.50
CA LEU A 29 -21.22 -1.63 32.54
C LEU A 29 -19.80 -1.22 32.92
N SER A 30 -19.22 -1.85 33.94
CA SER A 30 -17.85 -1.61 34.38
C SER A 30 -16.85 -1.83 33.23
N LYS A 31 -16.92 -2.97 32.55
CA LYS A 31 -16.08 -3.30 31.39
C LYS A 31 -16.27 -2.32 30.24
N PHE A 32 -17.52 -1.97 29.92
CA PHE A 32 -17.80 -1.03 28.84
C PHE A 32 -17.28 0.37 29.16
N THR A 33 -17.41 0.80 30.42
CA THR A 33 -16.87 2.09 30.88
C THR A 33 -15.35 2.12 30.75
N ALA A 34 -14.66 1.05 31.15
CA ALA A 34 -13.21 0.94 30.97
C ALA A 34 -12.81 1.06 29.48
N ILE A 35 -13.49 0.32 28.59
CA ILE A 35 -13.24 0.38 27.14
C ILE A 35 -13.48 1.78 26.57
N VAL A 36 -14.53 2.48 27.03
CA VAL A 36 -14.82 3.85 26.60
C VAL A 36 -13.75 4.83 27.06
N GLU A 37 -13.27 4.71 28.30
CA GLU A 37 -12.19 5.57 28.81
C GLU A 37 -10.87 5.29 28.10
N GLU A 38 -10.49 4.03 27.87
CA GLU A 38 -9.33 3.67 27.05
C GLU A 38 -9.39 4.32 25.67
N ARG A 39 -10.54 4.24 25.00
CA ARG A 39 -10.72 4.82 23.67
C ARG A 39 -10.72 6.34 23.68
N ARG A 40 -11.26 6.98 24.73
CA ARG A 40 -11.16 8.44 24.93
C ARG A 40 -9.73 8.89 25.13
N GLU A 41 -8.93 8.13 25.89
CA GLU A 41 -7.52 8.42 26.08
C GLU A 41 -6.73 8.27 24.78
N GLU A 42 -6.98 7.22 24.00
CA GLU A 42 -6.38 7.04 22.68
C GLU A 42 -6.73 8.19 21.75
N GLU A 43 -8.01 8.56 21.65
CA GLU A 43 -8.45 9.69 20.82
C GLU A 43 -7.82 11.01 21.30
N SER A 44 -7.72 11.23 22.61
CA SER A 44 -7.06 12.40 23.19
C SER A 44 -5.56 12.44 22.88
N LYS A 45 -4.86 11.30 22.95
CA LYS A 45 -3.44 11.18 22.57
C LYS A 45 -3.26 11.50 21.08
N VAL A 46 -4.09 10.91 20.21
CA VAL A 46 -4.06 11.17 18.77
C VAL A 46 -4.34 12.65 18.48
N GLN A 47 -5.34 13.25 19.12
CA GLN A 47 -5.64 14.68 18.97
C GLN A 47 -4.48 15.56 19.43
N LYS A 48 -3.84 15.25 20.57
CA LYS A 48 -2.66 15.98 21.06
C LYS A 48 -1.46 15.84 20.12
N GLU A 49 -1.21 14.66 19.59
CA GLU A 49 -0.16 14.43 18.60
C GLU A 49 -0.41 15.20 17.30
N GLN A 50 -1.65 15.19 16.81
CA GLN A 50 -2.07 15.97 15.64
C GLN A 50 -1.92 17.47 15.90
N ALA A 51 -2.38 17.97 17.04
CA ALA A 51 -2.23 19.38 17.43
C ALA A 51 -0.76 19.79 17.56
N ALA A 52 0.08 18.96 18.19
CA ALA A 52 1.50 19.19 18.30
C ALA A 52 2.19 19.18 16.93
N ARG A 53 1.78 18.29 16.02
CA ARG A 53 2.29 18.26 14.65
C ARG A 53 1.90 19.51 13.89
N LEU A 54 0.64 19.95 13.98
CA LEU A 54 0.16 21.17 13.33
C LEU A 54 0.87 22.41 13.88
N ALA A 55 1.02 22.52 15.20
CA ALA A 55 1.77 23.62 15.82
C ALA A 55 3.23 23.67 15.38
N LYS A 56 3.89 22.51 15.25
CA LYS A 56 5.25 22.43 14.68
C LYS A 56 5.29 22.88 13.23
N LEU A 57 4.31 22.49 12.41
CA LEU A 57 4.21 22.91 11.01
C LEU A 57 3.98 24.42 10.89
N GLU A 58 3.11 25.01 11.72
CA GLU A 58 2.90 26.45 11.75
C GLU A 58 4.14 27.20 12.21
N ALA A 59 4.85 26.71 13.24
CA ALA A 59 6.09 27.31 13.70
C ALA A 59 7.18 27.28 12.61
N ILE A 60 7.30 26.18 11.86
CA ILE A 60 8.21 26.08 10.71
C ILE A 60 7.78 27.04 9.60
N ARG A 61 6.48 27.11 9.30
CA ARG A 61 5.93 28.02 8.28
C ARG A 61 6.22 29.48 8.61
N ALA A 62 6.06 29.88 9.87
CA ALA A 62 6.35 31.24 10.33
C ALA A 62 7.83 31.58 10.15
N LYS A 63 8.73 30.68 10.53
CA LYS A 63 10.19 30.87 10.33
C LYS A 63 10.59 30.98 8.86
N LEU A 64 10.05 30.10 8.00
CA LEU A 64 10.32 30.16 6.56
C LEU A 64 9.89 31.50 5.95
N LEU A 65 8.73 32.01 6.37
CA LEU A 65 8.23 33.31 5.91
C LEU A 65 9.12 34.47 6.41
N GLU A 66 9.63 34.38 7.64
CA GLU A 66 10.58 35.36 8.21
C GLU A 66 11.91 35.38 7.44
N ASP A 67 12.39 34.20 7.03
CA ASP A 67 13.57 34.05 6.16
C ASP A 67 13.30 34.47 4.70
N GLY A 68 12.07 34.92 4.37
CA GLY A 68 11.66 35.36 3.03
C GLY A 68 11.46 34.22 2.02
N ILE A 69 11.33 32.97 2.50
CA ILE A 69 11.15 31.78 1.68
C ILE A 69 9.67 31.42 1.67
N ASP A 70 9.02 31.47 0.50
CA ASP A 70 7.66 30.96 0.37
C ASP A 70 7.68 29.43 0.49
N PRO A 71 6.94 28.83 1.46
CA PRO A 71 6.85 27.38 1.59
C PRO A 71 6.35 26.68 0.32
N ALA A 72 5.59 27.35 -0.55
CA ALA A 72 5.16 26.80 -1.82
C ALA A 72 6.34 26.63 -2.81
N GLU A 73 7.21 27.63 -2.91
CA GLU A 73 8.39 27.60 -3.79
C GLU A 73 9.42 26.57 -3.31
N LEU A 74 9.61 26.46 -1.99
CA LEU A 74 10.45 25.41 -1.40
C LEU A 74 9.92 24.00 -1.72
N LEU A 75 8.61 23.79 -1.58
CA LEU A 75 7.99 22.49 -1.89
C LEU A 75 8.14 22.14 -3.38
N GLU A 76 8.05 23.13 -4.26
CA GLU A 76 8.24 22.98 -5.70
C GLU A 76 9.71 22.68 -6.06
N SER A 77 10.67 23.28 -5.36
CA SER A 77 12.10 22.95 -5.51
C SER A 77 12.47 21.55 -5.04
N VAL A 78 11.77 21.02 -4.02
CA VAL A 78 12.03 19.68 -3.43
C VAL A 78 11.33 18.57 -4.21
N LYS A 79 10.32 18.87 -5.03
CA LYS A 79 9.76 17.92 -6.00
C LYS A 79 10.79 17.65 -7.09
N SER A 80 11.67 16.69 -6.83
CA SER A 80 12.58 16.16 -7.84
C SER A 80 11.78 15.65 -9.04
N LYS A 81 12.27 15.99 -10.24
CA LYS A 81 11.66 15.72 -11.56
C LYS A 81 11.01 14.33 -11.63
N PRO A 82 9.82 14.19 -12.26
CA PRO A 82 9.14 12.91 -12.34
C PRO A 82 10.07 11.84 -12.90
N ALA A 83 10.21 10.74 -12.15
CA ALA A 83 11.00 9.60 -12.57
C ALA A 83 10.57 9.17 -13.97
N LYS A 84 11.49 9.24 -14.94
CA LYS A 84 11.24 8.83 -16.33
C LYS A 84 10.63 7.44 -16.32
N ALA A 85 9.41 7.31 -16.85
CA ALA A 85 8.69 6.05 -16.96
C ALA A 85 9.59 4.95 -17.54
N LYS A 86 9.72 3.83 -16.81
CA LYS A 86 10.38 2.62 -17.33
C LYS A 86 9.58 2.13 -18.53
N ARG A 87 10.18 2.21 -19.72
CA ARG A 87 9.57 1.70 -20.96
C ARG A 87 9.42 0.17 -20.83
N HIS A 88 8.27 -0.35 -21.26
CA HIS A 88 8.01 -1.79 -21.27
C HIS A 88 9.06 -2.54 -22.12
N PRO A 89 9.59 -3.70 -21.65
CA PRO A 89 10.48 -4.53 -22.45
C PRO A 89 9.76 -4.99 -23.72
N ARG A 90 10.45 -4.99 -24.86
CA ARG A 90 9.88 -5.49 -26.12
C ARG A 90 9.63 -7.01 -26.03
N PRO A 91 8.52 -7.53 -26.59
CA PRO A 91 8.22 -8.96 -26.55
C PRO A 91 9.27 -9.77 -27.31
N ALA A 92 9.53 -11.00 -26.84
CA ALA A 92 10.48 -11.91 -27.49
C ALA A 92 9.91 -12.42 -28.82
N LYS A 93 10.77 -12.51 -29.85
CA LYS A 93 10.37 -12.80 -31.24
C LYS A 93 10.61 -14.27 -31.63
N TYR A 94 11.57 -14.93 -31.00
CA TYR A 94 11.94 -16.32 -31.31
C TYR A 94 12.01 -17.18 -30.04
N LYS A 95 11.62 -18.46 -30.11
CA LYS A 95 11.77 -19.48 -29.04
C LYS A 95 12.67 -20.61 -29.53
N TYR A 96 13.62 -21.03 -28.72
CA TYR A 96 14.53 -22.13 -29.04
C TYR A 96 14.79 -23.00 -27.82
N ILE A 97 15.16 -24.27 -28.04
CA ILE A 97 15.58 -25.20 -27.00
C ILE A 97 17.10 -25.14 -26.91
N ASP A 98 17.64 -24.85 -25.73
CA ASP A 98 19.08 -24.79 -25.49
C ASP A 98 19.69 -26.20 -25.38
N GLU A 99 21.02 -26.30 -25.38
CA GLU A 99 21.74 -27.59 -25.29
C GLU A 99 21.41 -28.40 -24.03
N ASN A 100 20.86 -27.74 -23.00
CA ASN A 100 20.42 -28.36 -21.75
C ASN A 100 18.95 -28.82 -21.77
N GLY A 101 18.24 -28.67 -22.88
CA GLY A 101 16.83 -29.04 -23.01
C GLY A 101 15.83 -27.98 -22.53
N ASP A 102 16.31 -26.79 -22.15
CA ASP A 102 15.47 -25.69 -21.64
C ASP A 102 14.94 -24.80 -22.77
N GLU A 103 13.66 -24.44 -22.69
CA GLU A 103 13.03 -23.50 -23.61
C GLU A 103 13.39 -22.04 -23.26
N LYS A 104 14.09 -21.34 -24.17
CA LYS A 104 14.47 -19.93 -24.03
C LYS A 104 13.90 -19.07 -25.14
N THR A 105 13.71 -17.80 -24.86
CA THR A 105 13.20 -16.82 -25.83
C THR A 105 14.26 -15.77 -26.17
N TRP A 106 14.30 -15.37 -27.43
CA TRP A 106 15.23 -14.39 -27.96
C TRP A 106 14.48 -13.28 -28.68
N THR A 107 14.77 -12.02 -28.34
CA THR A 107 14.10 -10.84 -28.89
C THR A 107 14.54 -10.51 -30.32
N GLY A 108 15.48 -11.27 -30.90
CA GLY A 108 16.11 -10.96 -32.18
C GLY A 108 17.11 -9.79 -32.11
N GLN A 109 17.36 -9.25 -30.91
CA GLN A 109 18.28 -8.15 -30.67
C GLN A 109 19.52 -8.67 -29.93
N GLY A 110 20.71 -8.43 -30.49
CA GLY A 110 21.99 -8.87 -29.93
C GLY A 110 22.55 -10.14 -30.57
N ARG A 111 23.44 -10.84 -29.88
CA ARG A 111 24.13 -12.02 -30.41
C ARG A 111 23.15 -13.18 -30.56
N THR A 112 23.13 -13.82 -31.73
CA THR A 112 22.31 -15.00 -32.02
C THR A 112 22.68 -16.15 -31.09
N PRO A 113 21.71 -16.77 -30.38
CA PRO A 113 21.96 -17.92 -29.53
C PRO A 113 22.59 -19.10 -30.29
N LYS A 114 23.49 -19.84 -29.63
CA LYS A 114 24.22 -20.97 -30.23
C LYS A 114 23.30 -22.04 -30.82
N ALA A 115 22.20 -22.33 -30.14
CA ALA A 115 21.20 -23.30 -30.59
C ALA A 115 20.51 -22.88 -31.91
N ILE A 116 20.24 -21.57 -32.08
CA ILE A 116 19.69 -21.04 -33.34
C ILE A 116 20.76 -21.08 -34.45
N THR A 117 22.02 -20.74 -34.15
CA THR A 117 23.10 -20.83 -35.15
C THR A 117 23.36 -22.27 -35.60
N ALA A 118 23.35 -23.25 -34.69
CA ALA A 118 23.48 -24.67 -35.05
C ALA A 118 22.28 -25.16 -35.88
N ALA A 119 21.08 -24.65 -35.59
CA ALA A 119 19.90 -24.94 -36.41
C ALA A 119 19.97 -24.32 -37.81
N LEU A 120 20.50 -23.09 -37.93
CA LEU A 120 20.75 -22.45 -39.23
C LEU A 120 21.81 -23.20 -40.04
N GLU A 121 22.89 -23.67 -39.40
CA GLU A 121 23.95 -24.47 -40.04
C GLU A 121 23.47 -25.85 -40.48
N SER A 122 22.51 -26.45 -39.77
CA SER A 122 21.84 -27.69 -40.18
C SER A 122 20.74 -27.47 -41.24
N GLY A 123 20.62 -26.26 -41.78
CA GLY A 123 19.76 -25.93 -42.91
C GLY A 123 18.32 -25.49 -42.55
N LYS A 124 18.00 -25.31 -41.26
CA LYS A 124 16.70 -24.76 -40.83
C LYS A 124 16.68 -23.25 -41.00
N LYS A 125 15.50 -22.64 -41.11
CA LYS A 125 15.37 -21.19 -41.27
C LYS A 125 15.08 -20.54 -39.91
N LEU A 126 15.54 -19.30 -39.73
CA LEU A 126 15.31 -18.54 -38.50
C LEU A 126 13.80 -18.37 -38.20
N GLU A 127 12.97 -18.36 -39.24
CA GLU A 127 11.52 -18.27 -39.16
C GLU A 127 10.87 -19.48 -38.46
N ASP A 128 11.50 -20.66 -38.50
CA ASP A 128 10.98 -21.86 -37.81
C ASP A 128 11.03 -21.73 -36.28
N PHE A 129 11.79 -20.76 -35.78
CA PHE A 129 11.92 -20.44 -34.36
C PHE A 129 11.07 -19.23 -33.95
N SER A 130 10.32 -18.60 -34.86
CA SER A 130 9.49 -17.45 -34.53
C SER A 130 8.31 -17.88 -33.65
N ILE A 131 7.99 -17.07 -32.64
CA ILE A 131 6.76 -17.20 -31.82
C ILE A 131 5.65 -16.36 -32.46
#